data_AF-Q58183-F1
#
_entry.id   AF-Q58183-F1
#
_cell.length_a   1.000
_cell.length_b   1.000
_cell.length_c   1.000
_cell.angle_alpha   90.00
_cell.angle_beta   90.00
_cell.angle_gamma   90.00
#
_symmetry.space_group_name_H-M   'P 1'
#
loop_
_entity.id
_entity.type
_entity.pdbx_description
1 polymer ?
#
loop_
_entity_poly.entity_id
_entity_poly.type
_entity_poly.pdbx_seq_one_letter_code
_entity_poly.pdbx_strand_id
1 'polypeptide(L)'
;MERLPYEIVSTIFRKAILHYVLIRGTTYPQSLAENLNISKGLASSFLRLCSALNIMKRERAGHKVLYSFTSKGLAILKRLAPEIFDLSFSSVFEQLPKKKIATKYYPVDKIGFEISWKEDKLGGIVFSFFDSNGEHLGDVFRSNKGYWWCVICQSDTCKHIDYLKRLYKTLKNQD
;
A
#
# COMPACT_ATOMS: atom_id res chain seq x y z
N MET A 1 26.95 -8.28 20.87
CA MET A 1 26.24 -9.35 20.14
C MET A 1 24.71 -9.23 20.23
N GLU A 2 24.16 -8.05 20.52
CA GLU A 2 22.71 -7.85 20.74
C GLU A 2 21.95 -7.25 19.54
N ARG A 3 22.60 -7.01 18.39
CA ARG A 3 21.94 -6.26 17.28
C ARG A 3 20.83 -7.04 16.58
N LEU A 4 20.95 -8.36 16.48
CA LEU A 4 20.05 -9.20 15.68
C LEU A 4 18.58 -9.17 16.16
N PRO A 5 18.28 -9.23 17.47
CA PRO A 5 16.91 -9.10 17.95
C PRO A 5 16.30 -7.70 17.74
N TYR A 6 17.10 -6.62 17.71
CA TYR A 6 16.55 -5.28 17.49
C TYR A 6 16.06 -5.08 16.06
N GLU A 7 16.66 -5.77 15.08
CA GLU A 7 16.22 -5.66 13.70
C GLU A 7 14.76 -6.09 13.51
N ILE A 8 14.30 -7.15 14.17
CA ILE A 8 12.92 -7.63 13.99
C ILE A 8 11.86 -6.65 14.51
N VAL A 9 12.24 -5.67 15.33
CA VAL A 9 11.35 -4.64 15.88
C VAL A 9 11.73 -3.23 15.42
N SER A 10 12.67 -3.10 14.46
CA SER A 10 13.25 -1.80 14.09
C SER A 10 12.30 -0.88 13.32
N THR A 11 11.24 -1.42 12.72
CA THR A 11 10.27 -0.63 11.96
C THR A 11 8.85 -0.91 12.39
N ILE A 12 7.98 0.08 12.21
CA ILE A 12 6.56 -0.03 12.54
C ILE A 12 5.88 -1.17 11.76
N PHE A 13 6.27 -1.39 10.51
CA PHE A 13 5.79 -2.51 9.68
C PHE A 13 6.14 -3.87 10.27
N ARG A 14 7.37 -4.03 10.77
CA ARG A 14 7.82 -5.28 11.38
C ARG A 14 7.06 -5.53 12.69
N LYS A 15 6.89 -4.50 13.53
CA LYS A 15 6.08 -4.57 14.75
C LYS A 15 4.62 -4.93 14.43
N ALA A 16 4.03 -4.33 13.40
CA ALA A 16 2.66 -4.61 12.96
C ALA A 16 2.50 -6.07 12.48
N ILE A 17 3.46 -6.62 11.73
CA ILE A 17 3.47 -8.04 11.36
C ILE A 17 3.49 -8.92 12.61
N LEU A 18 4.38 -8.63 13.58
CA LEU A 18 4.48 -9.41 14.81
C LEU A 18 3.18 -9.36 15.62
N HIS A 19 2.59 -8.17 15.77
CA HIS A 19 1.29 -7.98 16.42
C HIS A 19 0.17 -8.78 15.72
N TYR A 20 0.14 -8.75 14.39
CA TYR A 20 -0.83 -9.53 13.62
C TYR A 20 -0.72 -11.02 13.90
N VAL A 21 0.51 -11.57 13.95
CA VAL A 21 0.72 -12.98 14.28
C VAL A 21 0.34 -13.29 15.73
N LEU A 22 0.53 -12.35 16.66
CA LEU A 22 0.09 -12.52 18.06
C LEU A 22 -1.42 -12.67 18.14
N ILE A 23 -2.18 -11.81 17.45
CA ILE A 23 -3.64 -11.84 17.44
C ILE A 23 -4.16 -13.11 16.75
N ARG A 24 -3.58 -13.50 15.61
CA ARG A 24 -4.07 -14.63 14.81
C ARG A 24 -3.58 -15.99 15.30
N GLY A 25 -2.55 -16.03 16.16
CA GLY A 25 -1.87 -17.23 16.64
C GLY A 25 -0.99 -17.91 15.58
N THR A 26 -1.48 -18.07 14.36
CA THR A 26 -0.73 -18.65 13.22
C THR A 26 -0.95 -17.84 11.94
N THR A 27 0.04 -17.85 11.04
CA THR A 27 -0.06 -17.20 9.72
C THR A 27 0.76 -17.92 8.64
N TYR A 28 0.60 -17.51 7.38
CA TYR A 28 1.48 -17.88 6.27
C TYR A 28 1.71 -16.66 5.37
N PRO A 29 2.82 -16.59 4.59
CA PRO A 29 3.24 -15.37 3.90
C PRO A 29 2.18 -14.75 3.00
N GLN A 30 1.36 -15.56 2.32
CA GLN A 30 0.30 -15.06 1.44
C GLN A 30 -0.85 -14.43 2.24
N SER A 31 -1.37 -15.10 3.27
CA SER A 31 -2.40 -14.51 4.13
C SER A 31 -1.90 -13.25 4.83
N LEU A 32 -0.66 -13.26 5.33
CA LEU A 32 -0.06 -12.07 5.94
C LEU A 32 0.01 -10.90 4.95
N ALA A 33 0.46 -11.16 3.72
CA ALA A 33 0.54 -10.16 2.67
C ALA A 33 -0.83 -9.59 2.28
N GLU A 34 -1.84 -10.45 2.17
CA GLU A 34 -3.22 -10.04 1.86
C GLU A 34 -3.84 -9.23 3.02
N ASN A 35 -3.67 -9.65 4.27
CA ASN A 35 -4.30 -9.00 5.42
C ASN A 35 -3.63 -7.68 5.81
N LEU A 36 -2.31 -7.58 5.66
CA LEU A 36 -1.55 -6.36 6.00
C LEU A 36 -1.25 -5.49 4.78
N ASN A 37 -1.74 -5.88 3.59
CA ASN A 37 -1.52 -5.17 2.33
C ASN A 37 -0.04 -4.93 1.97
N ILE A 38 0.84 -5.84 2.37
CA ILE A 38 2.28 -5.80 2.07
C ILE A 38 2.65 -6.74 0.91
N SER A 39 3.87 -6.62 0.38
CA SER A 39 4.33 -7.56 -0.65
C SER A 39 4.53 -8.96 -0.08
N LYS A 40 4.17 -9.99 -0.87
CA LYS A 40 4.42 -11.40 -0.51
C LYS A 40 5.92 -11.67 -0.27
N GLY A 41 6.79 -10.96 -1.00
CA GLY A 41 8.24 -11.00 -0.81
C GLY A 41 8.65 -10.55 0.58
N LEU A 42 8.15 -9.39 1.04
CA LEU A 42 8.43 -8.85 2.37
C LEU A 42 7.91 -9.77 3.49
N ALA A 43 6.66 -10.24 3.36
CA ALA A 43 6.08 -11.18 4.31
C ALA A 43 6.95 -12.46 4.43
N SER A 44 7.35 -13.03 3.29
CA SER A 44 8.15 -14.25 3.23
C SER A 44 9.58 -14.06 3.78
N SER A 45 10.27 -12.97 3.42
CA SER A 45 11.61 -12.69 3.93
C SER A 45 11.60 -12.43 5.43
N PHE A 46 10.62 -11.67 5.93
CA PHE A 46 10.53 -11.34 7.34
C PHE A 46 10.20 -12.56 8.22
N LEU A 47 9.22 -13.38 7.83
CA LEU A 47 8.89 -14.59 8.58
C LEU A 47 10.06 -15.60 8.60
N ARG A 48 10.83 -15.70 7.51
CA ARG A 48 12.06 -16.50 7.46
C ARG A 48 13.13 -15.96 8.42
N LEU A 49 13.31 -14.65 8.48
CA LEU A 49 14.23 -14.02 9.44
C LEU A 49 13.82 -14.33 10.88
N CYS A 50 12.54 -14.15 11.22
CA CYS A 50 12.02 -14.47 12.56
C CYS A 50 12.22 -15.95 12.91
N SER A 51 12.09 -16.85 11.94
CA SER A 51 12.34 -18.28 12.15
C SER A 51 13.82 -18.59 12.35
N ALA A 52 14.71 -17.98 11.57
CA ALA A 52 16.16 -18.14 11.73
C ALA A 52 16.66 -17.65 13.11
N LEU A 53 15.99 -16.65 13.68
CA LEU A 53 16.27 -16.11 15.02
C LEU A 53 15.58 -16.89 16.16
N ASN A 54 14.95 -18.04 15.87
CA ASN A 54 14.18 -18.84 16.84
C ASN A 54 13.00 -18.10 17.51
N ILE A 55 12.51 -17.03 16.89
CA ILE A 55 11.36 -16.25 17.38
C ILE A 55 10.06 -16.93 16.93
N MET A 56 10.06 -17.48 15.72
CA MET A 56 8.92 -18.20 15.16
C MET A 56 9.27 -19.65 14.80
N LYS A 57 8.35 -20.56 15.11
CA LYS A 57 8.36 -21.93 14.60
C LYS A 57 7.78 -21.93 13.19
N ARG A 58 8.39 -22.73 12.32
CA ARG A 58 7.91 -22.99 10.96
C ARG A 58 7.38 -24.42 10.88
N GLU A 59 6.16 -24.59 10.42
CA GLU A 59 5.52 -25.90 10.23
C GLU A 59 4.94 -26.01 8.82
N ARG A 60 5.06 -27.20 8.21
CA ARG A 60 4.47 -27.44 6.88
C ARG A 60 3.11 -28.10 7.05
N ALA A 61 2.08 -27.49 6.49
CA ALA A 61 0.73 -28.02 6.42
C ALA A 61 0.32 -28.11 4.94
N GLY A 62 0.50 -29.31 4.35
CA GLY A 62 0.32 -29.53 2.91
C GLY A 62 1.24 -28.65 2.05
N HIS A 63 0.62 -27.79 1.22
CA HIS A 63 1.34 -26.81 0.37
C HIS A 63 1.65 -25.49 1.08
N LYS A 64 1.14 -25.27 2.29
CA LYS A 64 1.36 -24.04 3.06
C LYS A 64 2.47 -24.23 4.08
N VAL A 65 3.18 -23.12 4.35
CA VAL A 65 4.16 -23.03 5.43
C VAL A 65 3.60 -22.06 6.47
N LEU A 66 3.24 -22.62 7.62
CA LEU A 66 2.69 -21.90 8.75
C LEU A 66 3.81 -21.40 9.67
N TYR A 67 3.57 -20.24 10.26
CA TYR A 67 4.44 -19.60 11.23
C TYR A 67 3.64 -19.29 12.50
N SER A 68 4.23 -19.58 13.65
CA SER A 68 3.70 -19.31 14.99
C SER A 68 4.83 -18.93 15.93
N PHE A 69 4.55 -18.25 17.04
CA PHE A 69 5.60 -17.88 17.99
C PHE A 69 6.11 -19.08 18.79
N THR A 70 7.41 -19.09 19.08
CA THR A 70 7.97 -19.96 20.12
C THR A 70 7.80 -19.28 21.49
N SER A 71 7.83 -20.06 22.58
CA SER A 71 7.85 -19.52 23.94
C SER A 71 9.02 -18.55 24.17
N LYS A 72 10.20 -18.90 23.62
CA LYS A 72 11.40 -18.05 23.63
C LYS A 72 11.20 -16.75 22.85
N GLY A 73 10.56 -16.82 21.68
CA GLY A 73 10.24 -15.66 20.84
C GLY A 73 9.32 -14.66 21.55
N LEU A 74 8.27 -15.15 22.22
CA LEU A 74 7.39 -14.32 23.03
C LEU A 74 8.15 -13.63 24.17
N ALA A 75 9.02 -14.34 24.88
CA ALA A 75 9.82 -13.77 25.97
C ALA A 75 10.76 -12.66 25.48
N ILE A 76 11.35 -12.82 24.29
CA ILE A 76 12.18 -11.80 23.65
C ILE A 76 11.35 -10.57 23.27
N LEU A 77 10.19 -10.77 22.63
CA LEU A 77 9.33 -9.67 22.20
C LEU A 77 8.77 -8.86 23.36
N LYS A 78 8.40 -9.52 24.47
CA LYS A 78 7.97 -8.82 25.70
C LYS A 78 9.03 -7.87 26.25
N ARG A 79 10.32 -8.17 26.03
CA ARG A 79 11.43 -7.30 26.46
C ARG A 79 11.73 -6.18 25.48
N LEU A 80 11.65 -6.45 24.18
CA LEU A 80 12.11 -5.53 23.14
C LEU A 80 11.02 -4.61 22.58
N ALA A 81 9.78 -5.06 22.55
CA ALA A 81 8.65 -4.32 22.02
C ALA A 81 7.36 -4.71 22.77
N PRO A 82 7.27 -4.44 24.09
CA PRO A 82 6.09 -4.77 24.90
C PRO A 82 4.78 -4.19 24.36
N GLU A 83 4.85 -3.05 23.65
CA GLU A 83 3.69 -2.36 23.09
C GLU A 83 2.90 -3.22 22.09
N ILE A 84 3.53 -4.17 21.40
CA ILE A 84 2.83 -5.02 20.42
C ILE A 84 1.89 -6.04 21.08
N PHE A 85 1.93 -6.18 22.40
CA PHE A 85 1.04 -7.08 23.13
C PHE A 85 -0.26 -6.37 23.57
N ASP A 86 -0.29 -5.04 23.48
CA ASP A 86 -1.50 -4.27 23.74
C ASP A 86 -2.43 -4.34 22.52
N LEU A 87 -3.71 -4.59 22.75
CA LEU A 87 -4.74 -4.55 21.71
C LEU A 87 -4.85 -3.16 21.08
N SER A 88 -4.55 -2.09 21.83
CA SER A 88 -4.52 -0.72 21.32
C SER A 88 -3.52 -0.54 20.17
N PHE A 89 -2.47 -1.39 20.13
CA PHE A 89 -1.49 -1.40 19.05
C PHE A 89 -2.10 -1.78 17.69
N SER A 90 -3.29 -2.38 17.65
CA SER A 90 -4.01 -2.66 16.40
C SER A 90 -4.33 -1.39 15.60
N SER A 91 -4.37 -0.21 16.25
CA SER A 91 -4.46 1.09 15.56
C SER A 91 -3.34 1.31 14.53
N VAL A 92 -2.19 0.65 14.69
CA VAL A 92 -1.09 0.69 13.71
C VAL A 92 -1.52 0.17 12.33
N PHE A 93 -2.51 -0.74 12.27
CA PHE A 93 -3.03 -1.26 11.01
C PHE A 93 -3.76 -0.19 10.21
N GLU A 94 -4.22 0.88 10.85
CA GLU A 94 -4.79 2.06 10.18
C GLU A 94 -3.71 2.93 9.55
N GLN A 95 -2.50 2.93 10.14
CA GLN A 95 -1.32 3.61 9.60
C GLN A 95 -0.66 2.82 8.46
N LEU A 96 -0.83 1.49 8.44
CA LEU A 96 -0.45 0.70 7.28
C LEU A 96 -1.28 1.16 6.09
N PRO A 97 -0.66 1.40 4.92
CA PRO A 97 -1.40 1.76 3.73
C PRO A 97 -2.40 0.63 3.44
N LYS A 98 -3.69 0.86 3.74
CA LYS A 98 -4.78 0.06 3.19
C LYS A 98 -4.55 0.12 1.69
N LYS A 99 -4.30 -1.02 1.04
CA LYS A 99 -4.23 -1.05 -0.42
C LYS A 99 -5.55 -0.48 -0.94
N LYS A 100 -5.51 0.76 -1.40
CA LYS A 100 -5.79 0.91 -2.81
C LYS A 100 -4.60 0.32 -3.54
N ILE A 101 -4.79 -0.86 -4.13
CA ILE A 101 -4.26 -1.04 -5.48
C ILE A 101 -5.21 -0.23 -6.37
N ALA A 102 -4.97 1.08 -6.34
CA ALA A 102 -5.63 2.16 -7.05
C ALA A 102 -5.09 3.47 -6.43
N THR A 103 -3.77 3.63 -6.35
CA THR A 103 -3.16 4.96 -6.40
C THR A 103 -3.15 5.31 -7.90
N LYS A 104 -4.13 5.94 -8.56
CA LYS A 104 -5.16 6.97 -8.23
C LYS A 104 -4.86 8.03 -7.18
N TYR A 105 -3.76 7.95 -6.47
CA TYR A 105 -3.47 8.82 -5.34
C TYR A 105 -2.32 9.72 -5.75
N TYR A 106 -2.61 10.54 -6.75
CA TYR A 106 -2.07 11.87 -6.71
C TYR A 106 -2.91 12.66 -5.71
N PRO A 107 -2.29 13.37 -4.75
CA PRO A 107 -3.00 14.32 -3.92
C PRO A 107 -3.35 15.50 -4.83
N VAL A 108 -4.59 15.54 -5.33
CA VAL A 108 -5.16 16.76 -5.96
C VAL A 108 -5.10 17.96 -5.00
N ASP A 109 -4.82 17.65 -3.74
CA ASP A 109 -4.73 18.48 -2.56
C ASP A 109 -3.29 18.98 -2.28
N LYS A 110 -2.25 18.51 -2.99
CA LYS A 110 -0.90 19.13 -2.95
C LYS A 110 -0.68 20.02 -4.16
N ILE A 111 -0.47 21.29 -3.87
CA ILE A 111 -0.16 22.40 -4.78
C ILE A 111 1.14 22.07 -5.55
N GLY A 112 1.02 21.89 -6.87
CA GLY A 112 2.16 21.70 -7.78
C GLY A 112 2.00 20.52 -8.75
N PHE A 113 0.95 20.52 -9.57
CA PHE A 113 0.89 19.67 -10.77
C PHE A 113 0.57 20.54 -11.97
N GLU A 114 1.24 20.28 -13.09
CA GLU A 114 0.88 20.84 -14.38
C GLU A 114 -0.06 19.87 -15.10
N ILE A 115 -1.09 20.43 -15.75
CA ILE A 115 -1.96 19.68 -16.64
C ILE A 115 -1.76 20.24 -18.04
N SER A 116 -1.19 19.43 -18.92
CA SER A 116 -1.24 19.71 -20.35
C SER A 116 -2.42 18.95 -20.96
N TRP A 117 -3.05 19.53 -21.98
CA TRP A 117 -4.02 18.79 -22.78
C TRP A 117 -3.76 18.96 -24.27
N LYS A 118 -4.17 17.96 -25.04
CA LYS A 118 -4.13 17.98 -26.49
C LYS A 118 -5.36 17.29 -27.07
N GLU A 119 -5.81 17.76 -28.22
CA GLU A 119 -6.82 17.08 -28.99
C GLU A 119 -6.20 15.84 -29.66
N ASP A 120 -6.91 14.71 -29.62
CA ASP A 120 -6.53 13.52 -30.36
C ASP A 120 -7.03 13.59 -31.82
N LYS A 121 -6.51 12.73 -32.69
CA LYS A 121 -6.87 12.70 -34.11
C LYS A 121 -8.35 12.36 -34.38
N LEU A 122 -9.11 11.94 -33.36
CA LEU A 122 -10.51 11.52 -33.43
C LEU A 122 -11.47 12.55 -32.78
N GLY A 123 -10.96 13.72 -32.38
CA GLY A 123 -11.73 14.78 -31.70
C GLY A 123 -11.97 14.54 -30.21
N GLY A 124 -11.27 13.58 -29.61
CA GLY A 124 -11.15 13.43 -28.16
C GLY A 124 -10.06 14.33 -27.58
N ILE A 125 -9.93 14.35 -26.25
CA ILE A 125 -8.95 15.15 -25.52
C ILE A 125 -8.18 14.23 -24.58
N VAL A 126 -6.86 14.35 -24.60
CA VAL A 126 -5.95 13.71 -23.66
C VAL A 126 -5.45 14.76 -22.67
N PHE A 127 -5.62 14.50 -21.38
CA PHE A 127 -5.11 15.30 -20.28
C PHE A 127 -3.95 14.54 -19.63
N SER A 128 -2.75 15.13 -19.64
CA SER A 128 -1.54 14.55 -19.04
C SER A 128 -1.22 15.27 -17.73
N PHE A 129 -1.02 14.50 -16.67
CA PHE A 129 -0.67 15.00 -15.34
C PHE A 129 0.85 14.92 -15.14
N PHE A 130 1.44 15.98 -14.60
CA PHE A 130 2.87 16.04 -14.25
C PHE A 130 3.05 16.34 -12.76
N ASP A 131 4.12 15.81 -12.18
CA ASP A 131 4.50 16.14 -10.82
C ASP A 131 5.18 17.51 -10.71
N SER A 132 5.54 17.89 -9.49
CA SER A 132 6.25 19.16 -9.23
C SER A 132 7.66 19.22 -9.84
N ASN A 133 8.19 18.08 -10.31
CA ASN A 133 9.49 17.95 -10.97
C ASN A 133 9.36 17.87 -12.51
N GLY A 134 8.13 17.93 -13.04
CA GLY A 134 7.86 17.75 -14.46
C GLY A 134 7.82 16.28 -14.93
N GLU A 135 7.80 15.31 -14.01
CA GLU A 135 7.68 13.91 -14.34
C GLU A 135 6.24 13.55 -14.71
N HIS A 136 6.07 12.82 -15.82
CA HIS A 136 4.76 12.38 -16.28
C HIS A 136 4.17 11.32 -15.35
N LEU A 137 2.98 11.60 -14.83
CA LEU A 137 2.27 10.75 -13.87
C LEU A 137 1.27 9.81 -14.55
N GLY A 138 0.78 10.21 -15.72
CA GLY A 138 -0.20 9.48 -16.49
C GLY A 138 -1.31 10.36 -17.04
N ASP A 139 -2.23 9.70 -17.75
CA ASP A 139 -3.19 10.40 -18.61
C ASP A 139 -4.65 10.11 -18.23
N VAL A 140 -5.52 11.05 -18.61
CA VAL A 140 -6.97 10.92 -18.65
C VAL A 140 -7.46 11.24 -20.06
N PHE A 141 -8.30 10.38 -20.59
CA PHE A 141 -8.85 10.48 -21.93
C PHE A 141 -10.32 10.86 -21.86
N ARG A 142 -10.73 11.78 -22.72
CA ARG A 142 -12.13 12.11 -22.98
C ARG A 142 -12.42 11.89 -24.46
N SER A 143 -13.30 10.97 -24.81
CA SER A 143 -13.70 10.79 -26.23
C SER A 143 -14.58 11.93 -26.75
N ASN A 144 -14.70 12.03 -28.07
CA ASN A 144 -15.65 12.93 -28.74
C ASN A 144 -17.11 12.68 -28.30
N LYS A 145 -17.48 11.42 -27.97
CA LYS A 145 -18.77 11.01 -27.41
C LYS A 145 -18.96 11.36 -25.93
N GLY A 146 -17.95 11.92 -25.27
CA GLY A 146 -18.01 12.34 -23.87
C GLY A 146 -17.71 11.26 -22.84
N TYR A 147 -17.24 10.07 -23.26
CA TYR A 147 -16.75 9.04 -22.33
C TYR A 147 -15.41 9.45 -21.73
N TRP A 148 -15.23 9.17 -20.45
CA TRP A 148 -13.99 9.47 -19.72
C TRP A 148 -13.31 8.18 -19.30
N TRP A 149 -11.98 8.16 -19.37
CA TRP A 149 -11.17 7.05 -18.88
C TRP A 149 -9.87 7.57 -18.29
N CYS A 150 -9.57 7.21 -17.05
CA CYS A 150 -8.33 7.61 -16.40
C CYS A 150 -7.37 6.43 -16.31
N VAL A 151 -6.19 6.53 -16.93
CA VAL A 151 -5.17 5.46 -16.94
C VAL A 151 -4.50 5.30 -15.60
N ILE A 152 -4.25 6.40 -14.88
CA ILE A 152 -3.78 6.41 -13.47
C ILE A 152 -4.72 5.60 -12.58
N CYS A 153 -5.97 5.48 -13.00
CA CYS A 153 -7.07 4.91 -12.27
C CYS A 153 -7.60 3.59 -12.78
N GLN A 154 -7.33 3.26 -14.03
CA GLN A 154 -7.99 2.16 -14.73
C GLN A 154 -9.51 2.16 -14.51
N SER A 155 -10.12 3.34 -14.67
CA SER A 155 -11.52 3.55 -14.32
C SER A 155 -12.05 4.83 -14.97
N ASP A 156 -13.33 4.79 -15.30
CA ASP A 156 -14.17 5.87 -15.82
C ASP A 156 -14.76 6.77 -14.71
N THR A 157 -14.55 6.41 -13.45
CA THR A 157 -15.10 7.06 -12.26
C THR A 157 -14.01 7.25 -11.20
N CYS A 158 -13.45 8.46 -11.15
CA CYS A 158 -12.40 8.81 -10.19
C CYS A 158 -12.30 10.32 -9.94
N LYS A 159 -11.59 10.68 -8.86
CA LYS A 159 -11.34 12.09 -8.51
C LYS A 159 -10.63 12.89 -9.62
N HIS A 160 -9.74 12.29 -10.41
CA HIS A 160 -9.11 12.97 -11.55
C HIS A 160 -10.14 13.34 -12.62
N ILE A 161 -11.06 12.43 -12.95
CA ILE A 161 -12.15 12.69 -13.90
C ILE A 161 -13.11 13.73 -13.32
N ASP A 162 -13.43 13.67 -12.02
CA ASP A 162 -14.31 14.66 -11.38
C ASP A 162 -13.69 16.07 -11.36
N TYR A 163 -12.37 16.16 -11.18
CA TYR A 163 -11.62 17.41 -11.30
C TYR A 163 -11.63 17.91 -12.74
N LEU A 164 -11.26 17.06 -13.71
CA LEU A 164 -11.21 17.44 -15.11
C LEU A 164 -12.59 17.78 -15.68
N LYS A 165 -13.67 17.14 -15.24
CA LYS A 165 -15.04 17.53 -15.60
C LYS A 165 -15.37 18.94 -15.13
N ARG A 166 -14.86 19.39 -13.98
CA ARG A 166 -15.02 20.77 -13.50
C ARG A 166 -14.16 21.72 -14.32
N LEU A 167 -12.87 21.41 -14.50
CA LEU A 167 -11.95 22.21 -15.31
C LEU A 167 -12.45 22.38 -16.76
N TYR A 168 -12.90 21.30 -17.38
CA TYR A 168 -13.40 21.28 -18.75
C TYR A 168 -14.68 22.11 -18.93
N LYS A 169 -15.56 22.14 -17.91
CA LYS A 169 -16.71 23.06 -17.92
C LYS A 169 -16.27 24.51 -17.89
N THR A 170 -15.22 24.85 -17.13
CA THR A 170 -14.64 26.19 -17.11
C THR A 170 -14.01 26.55 -18.46
N LEU A 171 -13.24 25.64 -19.06
CA LEU A 171 -12.61 25.84 -20.37
C LEU A 171 -13.65 26.05 -21.49
N LYS A 172 -14.72 25.25 -21.53
CA LYS A 172 -15.79 25.39 -22.53
C LYS A 172 -16.66 26.63 -22.39
N ASN A 173 -16.65 27.28 -21.23
CA ASN A 173 -17.39 28.51 -21.01
C ASN A 173 -16.52 29.76 -21.27
N GLN A 174 -15.28 29.58 -21.73
CA GLN A 174 -14.36 30.67 -22.10
C GLN A 174 -14.28 30.90 -23.62
N ASP A 175 -15.01 30.11 -24.40
CA ASP A 175 -15.31 30.34 -25.83
C ASP A 175 -16.78 30.80 -25.99
#